data_AF-F6WQF2-F1
#
_entry.id   AF-F6WQF2-F1
#
_cell.length_a   1.000
_cell.length_b   1.000
_cell.length_c   1.000
_cell.angle_alpha   90.00
_cell.angle_beta   90.00
_cell.angle_gamma   90.00
#
_symmetry.space_group_name_H-M   'P 1'
#
loop_
_entity.id
_entity.type
_entity.pdbx_description
1 polymer ?
#
loop_
_entity_poly.entity_id
_entity_poly.type
_entity_poly.pdbx_seq_one_letter_code
_entity_poly.pdbx_strand_id
1 'polypeptide(L)'
;LKELSNKLNLATRRPSVVQWKQNTPGRPEKMAVLPETSNVPLLVENPTKNENTEDVSARYRRVGQMFEKLRRDLVIMRIEDNKLARKLLDVRSEMNLVRAQKSCAEHADMLDDVTIELEEEEELTGLIKACDLSQGKPTSLLSAFSPLRNIGVSRMNLNRRRFSIR
;
A
#
# COMPACT_ATOMS: atom_id res chain seq x y z
N LEU A 1 3.30 -1.02 -7.27
CA LEU A 1 3.55 -2.22 -6.42
C LEU A 1 4.71 -3.08 -6.94
N LYS A 2 4.69 -3.54 -8.22
CA LYS A 2 5.81 -4.31 -8.81
C LYS A 2 7.15 -3.57 -8.80
N GLU A 3 7.15 -2.28 -9.11
CA GLU A 3 8.37 -1.44 -9.11
C GLU A 3 8.95 -1.22 -7.70
N LEU A 4 8.08 -0.97 -6.72
CA LEU A 4 8.48 -0.82 -5.31
C LEU A 4 9.00 -2.14 -4.74
N SER A 5 8.39 -3.27 -5.11
CA SER A 5 8.84 -4.61 -4.77
C SER A 5 10.23 -4.94 -5.33
N ASN A 6 10.49 -4.56 -6.59
CA ASN A 6 11.80 -4.75 -7.21
C ASN A 6 12.86 -3.87 -6.55
N LYS A 7 12.50 -2.63 -6.21
CA LYS A 7 13.38 -1.68 -5.51
C LYS A 7 13.75 -2.16 -4.09
N LEU A 8 12.84 -2.88 -3.43
CA LEU A 8 13.05 -3.45 -2.09
C LEU A 8 13.55 -4.90 -2.11
N ASN A 9 13.83 -5.47 -3.29
CA ASN A 9 14.29 -6.85 -3.48
C ASN A 9 13.42 -7.90 -2.77
N LEU A 10 12.12 -7.64 -2.69
CA LEU A 10 11.17 -8.52 -2.02
C LEU A 10 10.80 -9.67 -2.95
N ALA A 11 11.02 -10.90 -2.51
CA ALA A 11 10.59 -12.09 -3.24
C ALA A 11 9.05 -12.20 -3.23
N THR A 12 8.37 -11.51 -4.15
CA THR A 12 6.90 -11.52 -4.26
C THR A 12 6.36 -12.76 -4.96
N ARG A 13 7.23 -13.68 -5.40
CA ARG A 13 6.84 -14.92 -6.04
C ARG A 13 6.97 -16.05 -5.03
N ARG A 14 5.84 -16.67 -4.68
CA ARG A 14 5.83 -17.88 -3.85
C ARG A 14 6.69 -18.95 -4.54
N PRO A 15 7.61 -19.63 -3.83
CA PRO A 15 8.33 -20.77 -4.39
C PRO A 15 7.33 -21.80 -4.93
N SER A 16 7.68 -22.44 -6.05
CA SER A 16 6.87 -23.56 -6.52
C SER A 16 6.91 -24.68 -5.49
N VAL A 17 5.83 -25.45 -5.38
CA VAL A 17 5.72 -26.59 -4.44
C VAL A 17 6.88 -27.57 -4.65
N VAL A 18 7.38 -27.70 -5.87
CA VAL A 18 8.53 -28.55 -6.24
C VAL A 18 9.83 -28.03 -5.62
N GLN A 19 10.11 -26.72 -5.73
CA GLN A 19 11.30 -26.11 -5.15
C GLN A 19 11.26 -26.13 -3.62
N TRP A 20 10.07 -25.95 -3.03
CA TRP A 20 9.87 -26.08 -1.59
C TRP A 20 10.19 -27.50 -1.07
N LYS A 21 9.78 -28.54 -1.81
CA LYS A 21 10.08 -29.94 -1.47
C LYS A 21 11.57 -30.26 -1.55
N GLN A 22 12.31 -29.68 -2.50
CA GLN A 22 13.76 -29.88 -2.62
C GLN A 22 14.55 -29.19 -1.50
N ASN A 23 14.07 -28.03 -1.03
CA ASN A 23 14.72 -27.26 0.02
C ASN A 23 14.37 -27.71 1.45
N THR A 24 13.52 -28.73 1.62
CA THR A 24 13.17 -29.26 2.95
C THR A 24 13.99 -30.53 3.24
N PRO A 25 15.12 -30.45 3.97
CA PRO A 25 15.82 -31.64 4.41
C PRO A 25 14.99 -32.36 5.47
N GLY A 26 14.58 -33.60 5.19
CA GLY A 26 14.15 -34.56 6.22
C GLY A 26 12.67 -34.90 6.32
N ARG A 27 11.87 -34.87 5.23
CA ARG A 27 10.54 -35.51 5.27
C ARG A 27 10.68 -37.00 4.91
N PRO A 28 10.42 -37.95 5.83
CA PRO A 28 10.36 -39.35 5.46
C PRO A 28 9.17 -39.56 4.51
N GLU A 29 9.44 -39.98 3.28
CA GLU A 29 8.49 -40.30 2.21
C GLU A 29 7.60 -41.53 2.48
N LYS A 30 7.42 -41.95 3.75
CA LYS A 30 6.60 -43.10 4.12
C LYS A 30 5.20 -42.69 4.55
N MET A 31 4.53 -41.86 3.75
CA MET A 31 3.09 -41.63 3.86
C MET A 31 2.55 -41.28 2.47
N ALA A 32 2.63 -42.23 1.56
CA ALA A 32 1.78 -42.27 0.38
C ALA A 32 1.78 -43.71 -0.16
N VAL A 33 0.60 -44.14 -0.61
CA VAL A 33 0.32 -45.41 -1.29
C VAL A 33 -0.02 -46.57 -0.32
N LEU A 34 -1.30 -46.63 0.05
CA LEU A 34 -2.01 -47.90 0.06
C LEU A 34 -2.12 -48.41 -1.39
N PRO A 35 -1.81 -49.68 -1.64
CA PRO A 35 -2.62 -50.47 -2.55
C PRO A 35 -3.01 -51.80 -1.90
N GLU A 36 -4.26 -52.17 -2.13
CA GLU A 36 -4.78 -53.50 -1.80
C GLU A 36 -4.07 -54.58 -2.64
N THR A 37 -4.00 -55.78 -2.05
CA THR A 37 -3.71 -57.09 -2.64
C THR A 37 -2.25 -57.53 -2.80
N SER A 38 -2.02 -58.76 -2.31
CA SER A 38 -0.99 -59.74 -2.67
C SER A 38 0.05 -60.06 -1.59
N ASN A 39 0.07 -61.36 -1.26
CA ASN A 39 0.84 -62.04 -0.24
C ASN A 39 2.35 -62.08 -0.58
N VAL A 40 3.22 -61.58 0.32
CA VAL A 40 4.63 -62.00 0.42
C VAL A 40 5.07 -61.91 1.91
N PRO A 41 5.78 -62.91 2.47
CA PRO A 41 6.09 -62.96 3.89
C PRO A 41 7.09 -61.87 4.28
N LEU A 42 6.74 -61.04 5.27
CA LEU A 42 7.71 -60.18 5.94
C LEU A 42 8.74 -61.07 6.65
N LEU A 43 9.96 -61.13 6.11
CA LEU A 43 11.13 -61.48 6.91
C LEU A 43 11.28 -60.38 7.96
N VAL A 44 10.86 -60.71 9.18
CA VAL A 44 11.18 -59.95 10.38
C VAL A 44 12.67 -60.13 10.62
N GLU A 45 13.48 -59.24 10.03
CA GLU A 45 14.85 -59.04 10.49
C GLU A 45 14.77 -58.47 11.90
N ASN A 46 15.20 -59.29 12.85
CA ASN A 46 15.33 -58.95 14.26
C ASN A 46 16.16 -57.67 14.42
N PRO A 47 15.68 -56.63 15.12
CA PRO A 47 16.55 -55.54 15.50
C PRO A 47 17.52 -56.07 16.56
N THR A 48 18.77 -56.20 16.15
CA THR A 48 19.91 -56.33 17.05
C THR A 48 19.83 -55.21 18.09
N LYS A 49 19.96 -55.62 19.35
CA LYS A 49 19.98 -54.78 20.55
C LYS A 49 20.77 -53.50 20.30
N ASN A 50 20.06 -52.37 20.22
CA ASN A 50 20.64 -51.06 20.51
C ASN A 50 20.14 -50.65 21.90
N GLU A 51 21.09 -50.26 22.75
CA GLU A 51 20.88 -49.86 24.13
C GLU A 51 20.42 -48.40 24.20
N ASN A 52 19.35 -48.04 23.49
CA ASN A 52 18.69 -46.74 23.61
C ASN A 52 17.16 -46.90 23.60
N THR A 53 16.66 -47.82 24.43
CA THR A 53 15.23 -47.90 24.74
C THR A 53 14.87 -46.77 25.69
N GLU A 54 14.93 -45.52 25.22
CA GLU A 54 14.16 -44.47 25.88
C GLU A 54 12.72 -44.96 25.97
N ASP A 55 12.20 -44.98 27.20
CA ASP A 55 10.83 -45.37 27.48
C ASP A 55 9.89 -44.66 26.50
N VAL A 56 9.20 -45.45 25.68
CA VAL A 56 8.27 -44.99 24.65
C VAL A 56 7.25 -44.03 25.28
N SER A 57 6.82 -44.31 26.52
CA SER A 57 5.91 -43.47 27.30
C SER A 57 6.54 -42.10 27.64
N ALA A 58 7.81 -42.05 28.02
CA ALA A 58 8.53 -40.81 28.27
C ALA A 58 8.67 -39.94 27.00
N ARG A 59 8.82 -40.56 25.82
CA ARG A 59 8.80 -39.83 24.54
C ARG A 59 7.43 -39.23 24.24
N TYR A 60 6.35 -40.00 24.37
CA TYR A 60 4.99 -39.49 24.18
C TYR A 60 4.66 -38.34 25.14
N ARG A 61 5.12 -38.43 26.40
CA ARG A 61 4.95 -37.34 27.38
C ARG A 61 5.66 -36.05 26.95
N ARG A 62 6.93 -36.15 26.52
CA ARG A 62 7.69 -34.99 26.02
C ARG A 62 7.02 -34.37 24.80
N VAL A 63 6.63 -35.19 23.83
CA VAL A 63 5.92 -34.72 22.62
C VAL A 63 4.59 -34.05 22.99
N GLY A 64 3.83 -34.63 23.91
CA GLY A 64 2.59 -34.03 24.43
C GLY A 64 2.81 -32.67 25.10
N GLN A 65 3.85 -32.55 25.93
CA GLN A 65 4.23 -31.28 26.55
C GLN A 65 4.63 -30.21 25.51
N MET A 66 5.34 -30.62 24.45
CA MET A 66 5.69 -29.72 23.35
C MET A 66 4.46 -29.23 22.59
N PHE A 67 3.48 -30.11 22.33
CA PHE A 67 2.22 -29.70 21.70
C PHE A 67 1.40 -28.76 22.59
N GLU A 68 1.36 -29.00 23.90
CA GLU A 68 0.65 -28.11 24.81
C GLU A 68 1.34 -26.73 24.92
N LYS A 69 2.67 -26.70 24.89
CA LYS A 69 3.42 -25.44 24.79
C LYS A 69 3.10 -24.72 23.47
N LEU A 70 3.18 -25.44 22.34
CA LEU A 70 2.89 -24.86 21.03
C LEU A 70 1.46 -24.31 20.95
N ARG A 71 0.48 -25.02 21.53
CA ARG A 71 -0.91 -24.56 21.59
C ARG A 71 -1.03 -23.25 22.37
N ARG A 72 -0.37 -23.15 23.53
CA ARG A 72 -0.34 -21.91 24.32
C ARG A 72 0.31 -20.77 23.54
N ASP A 73 1.47 -21.02 22.94
CA ASP A 73 2.22 -20.02 22.17
C ASP A 73 1.39 -19.51 20.97
N LEU A 74 0.68 -20.40 20.25
CA LEU A 74 -0.22 -20.02 19.16
C LEU A 74 -1.39 -19.15 19.62
N VAL A 75 -1.95 -19.42 20.81
CA VAL A 75 -3.02 -18.59 21.37
C VAL A 75 -2.48 -17.20 21.73
N ILE A 76 -1.29 -17.12 22.34
CA ILE A 76 -0.66 -15.84 22.68
C ILE A 76 -0.39 -15.02 21.42
N MET A 77 0.26 -15.61 20.40
CA MET A 77 0.52 -14.93 19.13
C MET A 77 -0.77 -14.44 18.48
N ARG A 78 -1.84 -15.24 18.49
CA ARG A 78 -3.15 -14.83 17.97
C ARG A 78 -3.72 -13.62 18.73
N ILE A 79 -3.55 -13.55 20.05
CA ILE A 79 -4.01 -12.41 20.84
C ILE A 79 -3.23 -11.14 20.48
N GLU A 80 -1.90 -11.28 20.34
CA GLU A 80 -1.01 -10.18 19.96
C GLU A 80 -1.34 -9.65 18.55
N ASP A 81 -1.53 -10.54 17.58
CA ASP A 81 -1.93 -10.18 16.22
C ASP A 81 -3.27 -9.44 16.19
N ASN A 82 -4.26 -9.91 16.97
CA ASN A 82 -5.55 -9.22 17.07
C ASN A 82 -5.41 -7.83 17.69
N LYS A 83 -4.56 -7.68 18.71
CA LYS A 83 -4.27 -6.38 19.33
C LYS A 83 -3.60 -5.43 18.33
N LEU A 84 -2.64 -5.93 17.55
CA LEU A 84 -1.97 -5.15 16.50
C LEU A 84 -2.94 -4.76 15.38
N ALA A 85 -3.79 -5.68 14.92
CA ALA A 85 -4.77 -5.42 13.88
C ALA A 85 -5.75 -4.31 14.28
N ARG A 86 -6.21 -4.30 15.54
CA ARG A 86 -7.07 -3.22 16.06
C ARG A 86 -6.36 -1.87 16.01
N LYS A 87 -5.13 -1.79 16.51
CA LYS A 87 -4.32 -0.57 16.43
C LYS A 87 -4.13 -0.08 14.99
N LEU A 88 -3.90 -0.99 14.05
CA LEU A 88 -3.77 -0.63 12.64
C LEU A 88 -5.08 -0.10 12.04
N LEU A 89 -6.23 -0.65 12.45
CA LEU A 89 -7.54 -0.13 12.05
C LEU A 89 -7.79 1.27 12.62
N ASP A 90 -7.39 1.51 13.87
CA ASP A 90 -7.49 2.82 14.52
C ASP A 90 -6.62 3.86 13.79
N VAL A 91 -5.35 3.55 13.55
CA VAL A 91 -4.44 4.43 12.78
C VAL A 91 -4.98 4.67 11.37
N ARG A 92 -5.59 3.67 10.74
CA ARG A 92 -6.20 3.82 9.41
C ARG A 92 -7.39 4.79 9.44
N SER A 93 -8.22 4.76 10.48
CA SER A 93 -9.37 5.65 10.60
C SER A 93 -8.91 7.09 10.86
N GLU A 94 -7.93 7.29 11.74
CA GLU A 94 -7.29 8.59 12.01
C GLU A 94 -6.67 9.18 10.75
N MET A 95 -5.91 8.38 10.00
CA MET A 95 -5.30 8.82 8.73
C MET A 95 -6.34 9.24 7.69
N ASN A 96 -7.49 8.55 7.63
CA ASN A 96 -8.56 8.93 6.73
C ASN A 96 -9.22 10.26 7.16
N LEU A 97 -9.43 10.46 8.46
CA LEU A 97 -9.95 11.71 9.00
C LEU A 97 -9.03 12.89 8.65
N VAL A 98 -7.73 12.75 8.91
CA VAL A 98 -6.74 13.80 8.62
C VAL A 98 -6.67 14.10 7.11
N ARG A 99 -6.74 13.07 6.25
CA ARG A 99 -6.79 13.27 4.79
C ARG A 99 -8.03 14.03 4.35
N ALA A 100 -9.20 13.71 4.91
CA ALA A 100 -10.44 14.41 4.61
C ALA A 100 -10.36 15.88 5.05
N GLN A 101 -9.88 16.14 6.27
CA GLN A 101 -9.66 17.50 6.78
C GLN A 101 -8.71 18.30 5.89
N LYS A 102 -7.59 17.70 5.48
CA LYS A 102 -6.64 18.34 4.56
C LYS A 102 -7.28 18.68 3.21
N SER A 103 -8.03 17.74 2.62
CA SER A 103 -8.73 18.00 1.34
C SER A 103 -9.77 19.11 1.49
N CYS A 104 -10.50 19.17 2.60
CA CYS A 104 -11.42 20.27 2.88
C CYS A 104 -10.70 21.62 3.01
N ALA A 105 -9.54 21.64 3.67
CA ALA A 105 -8.74 22.87 3.79
C ALA A 105 -8.22 23.33 2.42
N GLU A 106 -7.67 22.42 1.62
CA GLU A 106 -7.23 22.73 0.24
C GLU A 106 -8.39 23.25 -0.62
N HIS A 107 -9.59 22.70 -0.46
CA HIS A 107 -10.78 23.19 -1.16
C HIS A 107 -11.24 24.57 -0.66
N ALA A 108 -11.09 24.86 0.63
CA ALA A 108 -11.38 26.17 1.18
C ALA A 108 -10.41 27.22 0.63
N ASP A 109 -9.11 26.91 0.58
CA ASP A 109 -8.10 27.80 0.01
C ASP A 109 -8.40 28.10 -1.48
N MET A 110 -8.78 27.07 -2.27
CA MET A 110 -9.19 27.29 -3.66
C MET A 110 -10.46 28.14 -3.81
N LEU A 111 -11.40 28.03 -2.88
CA LEU A 111 -12.60 28.88 -2.89
C LEU A 111 -12.25 30.32 -2.52
N ASP A 112 -11.31 30.51 -1.59
CA ASP A 112 -10.79 31.83 -1.21
C ASP A 112 -10.12 32.53 -2.41
N ASP A 113 -9.24 31.80 -3.11
CA ASP A 113 -8.60 32.28 -4.34
C ASP A 113 -9.64 32.75 -5.38
N VAL A 114 -10.70 31.95 -5.62
CA VAL A 114 -11.78 32.30 -6.55
C VAL A 114 -12.58 33.50 -6.06
N THR A 115 -12.85 33.61 -4.75
CA THR A 115 -13.55 34.78 -4.21
C THR A 115 -12.74 36.06 -4.40
N ILE A 116 -11.42 36.01 -4.17
CA ILE A 116 -10.52 37.14 -4.41
C ILE A 116 -10.54 37.54 -5.89
N GLU A 117 -10.41 36.57 -6.80
CA GLU A 117 -10.47 36.85 -8.25
C GLU A 117 -11.79 37.52 -8.66
N LEU A 118 -12.92 37.10 -8.09
CA LEU A 118 -14.23 37.70 -8.37
C LEU A 118 -14.36 39.13 -7.82
N GLU A 119 -13.84 39.37 -6.60
CA GLU A 119 -13.80 40.72 -6.01
C GLU A 119 -12.93 41.66 -6.86
N GLU A 120 -11.76 41.21 -7.31
CA GLU A 120 -10.89 41.97 -8.22
C GLU A 120 -11.58 42.29 -9.57
N GLU A 121 -12.32 41.33 -10.15
CA GLU A 121 -13.10 41.56 -11.37
C GLU A 121 -14.26 42.55 -11.15
N GLU A 122 -14.93 42.49 -10.00
CA GLU A 122 -15.99 43.43 -9.62
C GLU A 122 -15.44 44.85 -9.44
N GLU A 123 -14.33 45.00 -8.71
CA GLU A 123 -13.63 46.28 -8.54
C GLU A 123 -13.21 46.88 -9.88
N LEU A 124 -12.63 46.07 -10.78
CA LEU A 124 -12.23 46.51 -12.12
C LEU A 124 -13.44 46.95 -12.94
N THR A 125 -14.55 46.20 -12.86
CA THR A 125 -15.81 46.55 -13.52
C THR A 125 -16.41 47.84 -12.96
N GLY A 126 -16.35 48.03 -11.64
CA GLY A 126 -16.75 49.26 -10.96
C GLY A 126 -15.93 50.46 -11.43
N LEU A 127 -14.60 50.30 -11.56
CA LEU A 127 -13.71 51.33 -12.08
C LEU A 127 -14.03 51.70 -13.54
N ILE A 128 -14.27 50.71 -14.40
CA ILE A 128 -14.66 50.91 -15.80
C ILE A 128 -15.98 51.70 -15.90
N LYS A 129 -16.95 51.38 -15.03
CA LYS A 129 -18.24 52.09 -14.95
C LYS A 129 -18.08 53.51 -14.41
N ALA A 130 -17.28 53.71 -13.36
CA ALA A 130 -17.07 55.01 -12.73
C ALA A 130 -16.30 56.00 -13.63
N CYS A 131 -15.44 55.52 -14.51
CA CYS A 131 -14.69 56.36 -15.45
C CYS A 131 -15.44 56.65 -16.77
N ASP A 132 -16.76 56.41 -16.85
CA ASP A 132 -17.59 56.66 -18.05
C ASP A 132 -17.11 55.98 -19.34
N LEU A 133 -16.29 54.93 -19.26
CA LEU A 133 -15.84 54.15 -20.43
C LEU A 133 -16.94 53.24 -21.01
N SER A 134 -18.15 53.29 -20.45
CA SER A 134 -19.31 52.49 -20.87
C SER A 134 -19.84 52.83 -22.27
N GLN A 135 -19.44 53.96 -22.86
CA GLN A 135 -19.96 54.44 -24.15
C GLN A 135 -19.15 53.97 -25.38
N GLY A 136 -18.09 53.18 -25.21
CA GLY A 136 -17.27 52.65 -26.30
C GLY A 136 -17.11 51.13 -26.19
N LYS A 137 -17.35 50.41 -27.31
CA LYS A 137 -17.29 48.93 -27.44
C LYS A 137 -16.34 48.25 -26.42
N PRO A 138 -16.86 47.42 -25.49
CA PRO A 138 -16.08 46.89 -24.36
C PRO A 138 -14.96 45.91 -24.75
N THR A 139 -15.01 45.36 -25.97
CA THR A 139 -14.06 44.36 -26.45
C THR A 139 -12.66 44.91 -26.78
N SER A 140 -12.54 46.20 -27.12
CA SER A 140 -11.24 46.79 -27.48
C SER A 140 -10.41 47.16 -26.24
N LEU A 141 -11.07 47.62 -25.17
CA LEU A 141 -10.41 48.17 -23.99
C LEU A 141 -10.03 47.09 -22.96
N LEU A 142 -10.80 46.01 -22.83
CA LEU A 142 -10.36 44.82 -22.09
C LEU A 142 -9.08 44.20 -22.69
N SER A 143 -8.87 44.36 -24.00
CA SER A 143 -7.59 43.99 -24.65
C SER A 143 -6.48 44.99 -24.35
N ALA A 144 -6.79 46.26 -24.11
CA ALA A 144 -5.84 47.32 -23.77
C ALA A 144 -5.37 47.23 -22.30
N PHE A 145 -6.26 46.81 -21.39
CA PHE A 145 -5.96 46.65 -19.96
C PHE A 145 -5.41 45.28 -19.57
N SER A 146 -5.14 44.38 -20.52
CA SER A 146 -4.47 43.12 -20.14
C SER A 146 -3.07 43.47 -19.60
N PRO A 147 -2.72 43.08 -18.36
CA PRO A 147 -1.40 43.38 -17.78
C PRO A 147 -0.26 42.80 -18.62
N LEU A 148 -0.55 41.74 -19.39
CA LEU A 148 0.35 41.16 -20.39
C LEU A 148 0.71 42.16 -21.50
N ARG A 149 -0.26 42.92 -22.02
CA ARG A 149 -0.03 43.92 -23.08
C ARG A 149 0.84 45.08 -22.58
N ASN A 150 0.74 45.45 -21.31
CA ASN A 150 1.58 46.48 -20.68
C ASN A 150 3.06 46.06 -20.56
N ILE A 151 3.35 44.76 -20.63
CA ILE A 151 4.71 44.20 -20.65
C ILE A 151 5.09 43.73 -22.07
N GLY A 152 4.27 44.03 -23.08
CA GLY A 152 4.49 43.63 -24.48
C GLY A 152 4.28 42.13 -24.75
N VAL A 153 3.70 41.39 -23.81
CA VAL A 153 3.42 39.96 -23.91
C VAL A 153 1.96 39.75 -24.33
N SER A 154 1.70 38.77 -25.19
CA SER A 154 0.34 38.37 -25.55
C SER A 154 0.08 36.91 -25.17
N ARG A 155 -1.18 36.48 -25.07
CA ARG A 155 -1.52 35.06 -24.80
C ARG A 155 -0.85 34.09 -25.79
N MET A 156 -0.60 34.53 -27.03
CA MET A 156 0.14 33.77 -28.04
C MET A 156 1.62 33.54 -27.65
N ASN A 157 2.24 34.51 -26.96
CA ASN A 157 3.62 34.42 -26.48
C ASN A 157 3.77 33.40 -25.33
N LEU A 158 2.78 33.33 -24.42
CA LEU A 158 2.77 32.38 -23.30
C LEU A 158 2.55 30.92 -23.75
N ASN A 159 1.66 30.70 -24.73
CA ASN A 159 1.33 29.36 -25.22
C ASN A 159 2.48 28.66 -25.97
N ARG A 160 3.55 29.38 -26.35
CA ARG A 160 4.72 28.80 -27.01
C ARG A 160 5.88 28.39 -26.10
N ARG A 161 5.77 28.52 -24.77
CA ARG A 161 6.72 28.04 -23.74
C ARG A 161 8.14 27.76 -24.27
N ARG A 162 8.85 28.81 -24.69
CA ARG A 162 10.27 28.72 -25.07
C ARG A 162 11.07 29.68 -24.20
N PHE A 163 11.27 29.28 -22.95
CA PHE A 163 12.44 29.75 -22.22
C PHE A 163 13.65 29.05 -22.83
N SER A 164 14.42 29.74 -23.67
CA SER A 164 15.82 29.37 -23.83
C SER A 164 16.56 29.95 -22.63
N ILE A 165 17.00 29.09 -21.73
CA ILE A 165 17.97 29.42 -20.69
C ILE A 165 19.26 29.89 -21.38
N ARG A 166 19.78 31.04 -20.93
CA ARG A 166 21.21 31.38 -21.03
C ARG A 166 21.83 31.13 -19.67
#